data_AF-A0A4R8QR47-F1
#
_entry.id   AF-A0A4R8QR47-F1
#
_cell.length_a   1.000
_cell.length_b   1.000
_cell.length_c   1.000
_cell.angle_alpha   90.00
_cell.angle_beta   90.00
_cell.angle_gamma   90.00
#
_symmetry.space_group_name_H-M   'P 1'
#
loop_
_entity.id
_entity.type
_entity.pdbx_description
1 polymer ?
#
loop_
_entity_poly.entity_id
_entity_poly.type
_entity_poly.pdbx_seq_one_letter_code
_entity_poly.pdbx_strand_id
1 'polypeptide(L)'
;MSGDSNLYETGMKNRHAAMGDTYVKQSLEGGSNEYAFPNQQMGTGWCWQKMWSRPSLELSQRSMLSETKPPAEHIGILMALKAWPELGAHVRGAVSNGLSELEVREAILQASVYCGVPAGIEATKVAEAVLNDMQEKGEYRRQSDGIASRDTRSAARSGAVEHPAEDMVAE
;
A
#
# COMPACT_ATOMS: atom_id res chain seq x y z
N MET A 1 19.54 -16.06 29.11
CA MET A 1 19.16 -15.92 27.69
C MET A 1 17.64 -16.09 27.47
N SER A 2 16.80 -15.83 28.48
CA SER A 2 15.36 -16.17 28.43
C SER A 2 14.43 -15.02 28.03
N GLY A 3 14.95 -13.81 27.87
CA GLY A 3 14.15 -12.62 27.52
C GLY A 3 13.73 -12.59 26.05
N ASP A 4 14.62 -12.98 25.13
CA ASP A 4 14.39 -12.82 23.69
C ASP A 4 13.40 -13.85 23.12
N SER A 5 13.37 -15.06 23.68
CA SER A 5 12.42 -16.10 23.25
C SER A 5 10.96 -15.70 23.56
N ASN A 6 10.72 -15.10 24.73
CA ASN A 6 9.40 -14.60 25.12
C ASN A 6 8.96 -13.42 24.24
N LEU A 7 9.91 -12.54 23.87
CA LEU A 7 9.66 -11.42 22.96
C LEU A 7 9.27 -11.89 21.56
N TYR A 8 9.96 -12.91 21.03
CA TYR A 8 9.65 -13.47 19.72
C TYR A 8 8.27 -14.13 19.68
N GLU A 9 7.94 -14.98 20.65
CA GLU A 9 6.65 -15.67 20.71
C GLU A 9 5.47 -14.70 20.84
N THR A 10 5.62 -13.67 21.68
CA THR A 10 4.58 -12.65 21.84
C THR A 10 4.50 -11.75 20.60
N GLY A 11 5.64 -11.43 20.00
CA GLY A 11 5.73 -10.66 18.76
C GLY A 11 5.05 -11.38 17.60
N MET A 12 5.19 -12.71 17.52
CA MET A 12 4.48 -13.51 16.54
C MET A 12 2.97 -13.39 16.67
N LYS A 13 2.41 -13.47 17.89
CA LYS A 13 0.97 -13.30 18.11
C LYS A 13 0.46 -11.93 17.61
N ASN A 14 1.18 -10.86 17.94
CA ASN A 14 0.81 -9.51 17.51
C ASN A 14 0.94 -9.35 15.98
N ARG A 15 1.97 -9.95 15.38
CA ARG A 15 2.19 -9.95 13.93
C ARG A 15 1.07 -10.68 13.19
N HIS A 16 0.65 -11.83 13.69
CA HIS A 16 -0.50 -12.58 13.16
C HIS A 16 -1.80 -11.78 13.25
N ALA A 17 -2.05 -11.13 14.39
CA ALA A 17 -3.22 -10.28 14.57
C ALA A 17 -3.25 -9.09 13.60
N ALA A 18 -2.10 -8.50 13.27
CA ALA A 18 -2.02 -7.31 12.42
C ALA A 18 -2.00 -7.59 10.91
N MET A 19 -1.38 -8.70 10.49
CA MET A 19 -1.10 -8.99 9.08
C MET A 19 -1.85 -10.22 8.53
N GLY A 20 -2.48 -11.01 9.40
CA GLY A 20 -3.18 -12.23 9.04
C GLY A 20 -2.27 -13.45 8.84
N ASP A 21 -2.80 -14.64 9.13
CA ASP A 21 -2.03 -15.88 9.18
C ASP A 21 -1.40 -16.28 7.84
N THR A 22 -2.15 -16.12 6.75
CA THR A 22 -1.69 -16.48 5.41
C THR A 22 -0.44 -15.69 5.01
N TYR A 23 -0.45 -14.37 5.21
CA TYR A 23 0.67 -13.51 4.89
C TYR A 23 1.89 -13.83 5.75
N VAL A 24 1.68 -14.01 7.05
CA VAL A 24 2.75 -14.31 7.99
C VAL A 24 3.42 -15.63 7.65
N LYS A 25 2.66 -16.67 7.36
CA LYS A 25 3.20 -17.98 6.94
C LYS A 25 4.10 -17.84 5.71
N GLN A 26 3.63 -17.17 4.66
CA GLN A 26 4.41 -16.94 3.44
C GLN A 26 5.71 -16.15 3.72
N SER A 27 5.65 -15.14 4.58
CA SER A 27 6.83 -14.37 4.98
C SER A 27 7.83 -15.19 5.79
N LEU A 28 7.36 -16.10 6.65
CA LEU A 28 8.23 -16.98 7.44
C LEU A 28 8.96 -18.00 6.56
N GLU A 29 8.24 -18.60 5.61
CA GLU A 29 8.81 -19.55 4.64
C GLU A 29 9.94 -18.92 3.83
N GLY A 30 9.76 -17.67 3.38
CA GLY A 30 10.78 -16.92 2.62
C GLY A 30 12.01 -16.47 3.42
N GLY A 31 11.94 -16.46 4.76
CA GLY A 31 13.01 -16.00 5.66
C GLY A 31 13.62 -17.08 6.55
N SER A 32 13.34 -18.36 6.26
CA SER A 32 13.61 -19.51 7.14
C SER A 32 15.05 -20.05 7.11
N ASN A 33 15.95 -19.44 6.35
CA ASN A 33 17.36 -19.87 6.32
C ASN A 33 18.18 -19.27 7.47
N GLU A 34 19.29 -19.94 7.82
CA GLU A 34 20.17 -19.56 8.94
C GLU A 34 20.68 -18.11 8.86
N TYR A 35 20.89 -17.60 7.64
CA TYR A 35 21.34 -16.23 7.41
C TYR A 35 20.25 -15.18 7.70
N ALA A 36 19.01 -15.45 7.29
CA ALA A 36 17.88 -14.52 7.43
C ALA A 36 17.19 -14.61 8.81
N PHE A 37 17.30 -15.76 9.48
CA PHE A 37 16.59 -16.05 10.72
C PHE A 37 16.90 -15.07 11.87
N PRO A 38 18.16 -14.66 12.15
CA PRO A 38 18.44 -13.68 13.21
C PRO A 38 17.74 -12.34 12.98
N ASN A 39 17.66 -11.89 11.72
CA ASN A 39 17.00 -10.64 11.37
C ASN A 39 15.47 -10.76 11.49
N GLN A 40 14.91 -11.93 11.12
CA GLN A 40 13.49 -12.23 11.33
C GLN A 40 13.13 -12.30 12.82
N GLN A 41 14.00 -12.87 13.65
CA GLN A 41 13.83 -12.96 15.09
C GLN A 41 13.87 -11.58 15.74
N MET A 42 14.85 -10.74 15.39
CA MET A 42 14.96 -9.35 15.84
C MET A 42 13.74 -8.53 15.41
N GLY A 43 13.36 -8.57 14.13
CA GLY A 43 12.21 -7.82 13.63
C GLY A 43 10.90 -8.26 14.29
N THR A 44 10.72 -9.56 14.49
CA THR A 44 9.52 -10.10 15.15
C THR A 44 9.43 -9.67 16.61
N GLY A 45 10.50 -9.88 17.40
CA GLY A 45 10.50 -9.54 18.82
C GLY A 45 10.50 -8.03 19.08
N TRP A 46 11.27 -7.26 18.31
CA TRP A 46 11.43 -5.83 18.57
C TRP A 46 10.29 -5.00 17.98
N CYS A 47 9.94 -5.19 16.71
CA CYS A 47 8.86 -4.42 16.11
C CYS A 47 7.52 -4.82 16.74
N TRP A 48 7.15 -6.09 16.68
CA TRP A 48 5.80 -6.50 17.04
C TRP A 48 5.55 -6.60 18.55
N GLN A 49 6.56 -6.96 19.35
CA GLN A 49 6.40 -7.04 20.82
C GLN A 49 6.95 -5.85 21.60
N LYS A 50 7.90 -5.07 21.10
CA LYS A 50 8.45 -3.96 21.89
C LYS A 50 7.92 -2.59 21.47
N MET A 51 7.73 -2.38 20.18
CA MET A 51 7.24 -1.10 19.65
C MET A 51 5.73 -1.11 19.45
N TRP A 52 5.18 -2.17 18.87
CA TRP A 52 3.77 -2.26 18.51
C TRP A 52 2.83 -2.61 19.68
N SER A 53 3.35 -3.21 20.75
CA SER A 53 2.57 -3.58 21.95
C SER A 53 2.44 -2.46 22.99
N ARG A 54 3.09 -1.30 22.79
CA ARG A 54 3.11 -0.22 23.78
C ARG A 54 1.69 0.36 23.95
N PRO A 55 1.22 0.57 25.19
CA PRO A 55 -0.17 0.93 25.46
C PRO A 55 -0.53 2.36 25.08
N SER A 56 0.46 3.22 24.81
CA SER A 56 0.24 4.65 24.52
C SER A 56 -0.43 4.91 23.17
N LEU A 57 -0.43 3.93 22.28
CA LEU A 57 -1.14 3.97 21.00
C LEU A 57 -1.72 2.58 20.75
N GLU A 58 -3.00 2.52 20.42
CA GLU A 58 -3.66 1.29 19.99
C GLU A 58 -2.96 0.73 18.74
N LEU A 59 -3.01 -0.60 18.54
CA LEU A 59 -2.50 -1.24 17.29
C LEU A 59 -3.06 -0.55 16.06
N SER A 60 -4.32 -0.17 16.21
CA SER A 60 -5.04 0.61 15.28
C SER A 60 -4.30 1.95 15.08
N GLN A 61 -4.04 2.78 16.08
CA GLN A 61 -3.27 4.03 15.94
C GLN A 61 -1.82 3.86 15.42
N ARG A 62 -1.20 2.68 15.59
CA ARG A 62 0.17 2.36 15.10
C ARG A 62 0.20 1.93 13.63
N SER A 63 -0.81 1.18 13.20
CA SER A 63 -1.15 0.95 11.79
C SER A 63 -1.85 2.16 11.14
N MET A 64 -2.34 3.08 11.98
CA MET A 64 -3.45 4.03 11.81
C MET A 64 -4.80 3.43 11.37
N LEU A 65 -5.59 3.06 12.37
CA LEU A 65 -6.97 2.60 12.38
C LEU A 65 -7.58 3.03 13.73
N SER A 66 -8.87 3.32 13.81
CA SER A 66 -9.77 3.24 14.98
C SER A 66 -11.01 4.05 14.62
N GLU A 67 -12.14 3.33 14.58
CA GLU A 67 -13.58 3.67 14.53
C GLU A 67 -14.13 4.89 13.76
N THR A 68 -13.33 5.85 13.27
CA THR A 68 -13.84 7.06 12.59
C THR A 68 -13.16 7.39 11.25
N LYS A 69 -12.52 6.41 10.61
CA LYS A 69 -11.81 6.49 9.30
C LYS A 69 -10.42 7.19 9.37
N PRO A 70 -9.46 6.84 8.48
CA PRO A 70 -8.03 6.70 8.85
C PRO A 70 -7.10 7.82 8.35
N PRO A 71 -6.02 8.16 9.09
CA PRO A 71 -4.82 8.77 8.53
C PRO A 71 -3.85 7.71 7.99
N ALA A 72 -3.08 8.05 6.97
CA ALA A 72 -2.32 7.11 6.14
C ALA A 72 -0.81 7.43 6.09
N GLU A 73 -0.29 7.93 7.20
CA GLU A 73 1.08 8.41 7.37
C GLU A 73 2.16 7.32 7.22
N HIS A 74 1.87 6.03 7.48
CA HIS A 74 2.85 4.94 7.37
C HIS A 74 3.19 4.65 5.90
N ILE A 75 2.21 4.79 5.01
CA ILE A 75 2.40 4.76 3.55
C ILE A 75 3.32 5.92 3.14
N GLY A 76 3.12 7.11 3.71
CA GLY A 76 3.98 8.27 3.47
C GLY A 76 5.44 8.06 3.89
N ILE A 77 5.68 7.48 5.07
CA ILE A 77 7.03 7.18 5.57
C ILE A 77 7.74 6.17 4.66
N LEU A 78 7.08 5.06 4.30
CA LEU A 78 7.67 4.04 3.44
C LEU A 78 7.92 4.56 2.02
N MET A 79 7.02 5.41 1.52
CA MET A 79 7.21 6.11 0.26
C MET A 79 8.40 7.09 0.30
N ALA A 80 8.55 7.85 1.38
CA ALA A 80 9.69 8.76 1.56
C ALA A 80 11.03 8.00 1.56
N LEU A 81 11.06 6.85 2.22
CA LEU A 81 12.21 5.94 2.29
C LEU A 81 12.44 5.15 0.99
N LYS A 82 11.50 5.15 0.05
CA LYS A 82 11.53 4.35 -1.17
C LYS A 82 11.63 2.84 -0.89
N ALA A 83 11.06 2.40 0.24
CA ALA A 83 11.01 1.01 0.67
C ALA A 83 9.80 0.32 0.01
N TRP A 84 9.88 0.10 -1.30
CA TRP A 84 8.75 -0.36 -2.12
C TRP A 84 8.18 -1.74 -1.73
N PRO A 85 9.01 -2.77 -1.43
CA PRO A 85 8.48 -4.06 -0.98
C PRO A 85 7.66 -3.94 0.32
N GLU A 86 8.16 -3.15 1.26
CA GLU A 86 7.54 -2.88 2.56
C GLU A 86 6.29 -2.04 2.39
N LEU A 87 6.32 -1.03 1.52
CA LEU A 87 5.13 -0.26 1.15
C LEU A 87 4.01 -1.20 0.67
N GLY A 88 4.32 -2.16 -0.18
CA GLY A 88 3.34 -3.13 -0.67
C GLY A 88 2.75 -4.01 0.45
N ALA A 89 3.59 -4.48 1.37
CA ALA A 89 3.15 -5.23 2.56
C ALA A 89 2.19 -4.39 3.43
N HIS A 90 2.53 -3.12 3.65
CA HIS A 90 1.73 -2.20 4.45
C HIS A 90 0.43 -1.79 3.76
N VAL A 91 0.39 -1.68 2.43
CA VAL A 91 -0.86 -1.46 1.68
C VAL A 91 -1.80 -2.66 1.85
N ARG A 92 -1.29 -3.90 1.72
CA ARG A 92 -2.10 -5.11 1.98
C ARG A 92 -2.66 -5.11 3.39
N GLY A 93 -1.79 -4.93 4.39
CA GLY A 93 -2.18 -4.88 5.79
C GLY A 93 -3.19 -3.77 6.08
N ALA A 94 -3.02 -2.59 5.48
CA ALA A 94 -3.96 -1.47 5.64
C ALA A 94 -5.36 -1.85 5.14
N VAL A 95 -5.48 -2.38 3.93
CA VAL A 95 -6.78 -2.75 3.35
C VAL A 95 -7.42 -3.95 4.07
N SER A 96 -6.63 -4.97 4.42
CA SER A 96 -7.12 -6.10 5.23
C SER A 96 -7.65 -5.66 6.59
N ASN A 97 -7.14 -4.56 7.12
CA ASN A 97 -7.59 -3.99 8.38
C ASN A 97 -8.68 -2.91 8.22
N GLY A 98 -9.20 -2.68 7.00
CA GLY A 98 -10.38 -1.85 6.76
C GLY A 98 -10.16 -0.51 6.08
N LEU A 99 -8.93 -0.16 5.65
CA LEU A 99 -8.74 0.99 4.75
C LEU A 99 -9.39 0.73 3.39
N SER A 100 -10.09 1.74 2.87
CA SER A 100 -10.53 1.73 1.48
C SER A 100 -9.37 2.02 0.52
N GLU A 101 -9.52 1.52 -0.70
CA GLU A 101 -8.62 1.86 -1.80
C GLU A 101 -8.52 3.37 -2.04
N LEU A 102 -9.62 4.11 -1.87
CA LEU A 102 -9.65 5.57 -1.94
C LEU A 102 -8.73 6.20 -0.90
N GLU A 103 -8.82 5.78 0.36
CA GLU A 103 -7.99 6.32 1.44
C GLU A 103 -6.50 6.03 1.21
N VAL A 104 -6.15 4.85 0.70
CA VAL A 104 -4.78 4.51 0.29
C VAL A 104 -4.30 5.44 -0.84
N ARG A 105 -5.15 5.74 -1.83
CA ARG A 105 -4.79 6.66 -2.91
C ARG A 105 -4.56 8.08 -2.38
N GLU A 106 -5.49 8.60 -1.58
CA GLU A 106 -5.38 9.97 -1.03
C GLU A 106 -4.13 10.11 -0.15
N ALA A 107 -3.74 9.05 0.58
CA ALA A 107 -2.49 9.00 1.32
C ALA A 107 -1.25 9.23 0.44
N ILE A 108 -1.19 8.49 -0.68
CA ILE A 108 -0.08 8.55 -1.62
C ILE A 108 -0.04 9.94 -2.27
N LEU A 109 -1.20 10.47 -2.67
CA LEU A 109 -1.31 11.81 -3.24
C LEU A 109 -0.83 12.90 -2.27
N GLN A 110 -1.29 12.85 -1.02
CA GLN A 110 -0.87 13.79 0.03
C GLN A 110 0.64 13.73 0.24
N ALA A 111 1.19 12.52 0.39
CA ALA A 111 2.62 12.34 0.60
C ALA A 111 3.45 12.73 -0.63
N SER A 112 2.89 12.66 -1.85
CA SER A 112 3.59 13.02 -3.09
C SER A 112 3.97 14.50 -3.15
N VAL A 113 3.19 15.37 -2.48
CA VAL A 113 3.50 16.80 -2.35
C VAL A 113 4.81 17.01 -1.61
N TYR A 114 5.08 16.19 -0.58
CA TYR A 114 6.24 16.33 0.29
C TYR A 114 7.44 15.48 -0.16
N CYS A 115 7.19 14.28 -0.69
CA CYS A 115 8.23 13.33 -1.08
C CYS A 115 8.59 13.40 -2.58
N GLY A 116 7.85 14.21 -3.34
CA GLY A 116 8.03 14.40 -4.78
C GLY A 116 7.17 13.47 -5.63
N VAL A 117 6.73 14.00 -6.78
CA VAL A 117 5.89 13.28 -7.76
C VAL A 117 6.46 11.93 -8.20
N PRO A 118 7.78 11.77 -8.45
CA PRO A 118 8.32 10.47 -8.84
C PRO A 118 8.11 9.36 -7.79
N ALA A 119 8.20 9.70 -6.50
CA ALA A 119 7.94 8.75 -5.41
C ALA A 119 6.45 8.39 -5.35
N GLY A 120 5.57 9.37 -5.58
CA GLY A 120 4.12 9.16 -5.70
C GLY A 120 3.72 8.20 -6.81
N ILE A 121 4.31 8.39 -8.00
CA ILE A 121 4.08 7.51 -9.15
C ILE A 121 4.47 6.07 -8.82
N GLU A 122 5.65 5.88 -8.22
CA GLU A 122 6.12 4.53 -7.89
C GLU A 122 5.28 3.88 -6.78
N ALA A 123 4.95 4.63 -5.73
CA ALA A 123 4.05 4.17 -4.68
C ALA A 123 2.67 3.77 -5.21
N THR A 124 2.15 4.51 -6.20
CA THR A 124 0.87 4.21 -6.85
C THR A 124 0.92 2.87 -7.58
N LYS A 125 1.99 2.60 -8.35
CA LYS A 125 2.18 1.31 -9.03
C LYS A 125 2.27 0.15 -8.04
N VAL A 126 3.00 0.35 -6.94
CA VAL A 126 3.14 -0.67 -5.88
C VAL A 126 1.77 -0.96 -5.26
N ALA A 127 1.02 0.07 -4.88
CA ALA A 127 -0.31 -0.09 -4.31
C ALA A 127 -1.26 -0.78 -5.29
N GLU A 128 -1.27 -0.37 -6.56
CA GLU A 128 -2.11 -0.98 -7.60
C GLU A 128 -1.77 -2.46 -7.81
N ALA A 129 -0.49 -2.81 -7.89
CA ALA A 129 -0.05 -4.20 -8.03
C ALA A 129 -0.52 -5.07 -6.87
N VAL A 130 -0.43 -4.56 -5.63
CA VAL A 130 -0.89 -5.28 -4.44
C VAL A 130 -2.41 -5.45 -4.44
N LEU A 131 -3.15 -4.40 -4.75
CA LEU A 131 -4.62 -4.44 -4.78
C LEU A 131 -5.14 -5.40 -5.86
N ASN A 132 -4.47 -5.46 -7.01
CA ASN A 132 -4.80 -6.41 -8.07
C ASN A 132 -4.53 -7.85 -7.63
N ASP A 133 -3.36 -8.12 -7.04
CA ASP A 133 -3.03 -9.46 -6.52
C ASP A 133 -4.03 -9.90 -5.42
N MET A 134 -4.42 -9.00 -4.51
CA MET A 134 -5.44 -9.27 -3.50
C MET A 134 -6.81 -9.60 -4.14
N GLN A 135 -7.17 -8.90 -5.22
CA GLN A 135 -8.41 -9.18 -5.94
C GLN A 135 -8.38 -10.54 -6.64
N GLU A 136 -7.29 -10.86 -7.33
CA GLU A 136 -7.10 -12.15 -8.01
C GLU A 136 -7.17 -13.33 -7.02
N LYS A 137 -6.65 -13.15 -5.80
CA LYS A 137 -6.71 -14.13 -4.71
C LYS A 137 -8.03 -14.15 -3.95
N GLY A 138 -8.96 -13.24 -4.27
CA GLY A 138 -10.25 -13.13 -3.57
C GLY A 138 -10.16 -12.60 -2.14
N GLU A 139 -9.04 -11.99 -1.76
CA GLU A 139 -8.80 -11.41 -0.44
C GLU A 139 -9.47 -10.03 -0.28
N TYR A 140 -9.67 -9.32 -1.40
CA TYR A 140 -10.27 -7.98 -1.43
C TYR A 140 -11.06 -7.76 -2.71
N ARG A 141 -12.15 -6.99 -2.64
CA ARG A 141 -12.88 -6.53 -3.82
C ARG A 141 -12.55 -5.05 -4.03
N ARG A 142 -11.91 -4.73 -5.16
CA ARG A 142 -11.63 -3.33 -5.55
C ARG A 142 -12.90 -2.49 -5.48
N GLN A 143 -12.78 -1.30 -4.91
CA GLN A 143 -13.89 -0.35 -4.84
C GLN A 143 -13.75 0.57 -6.06
N SER A 144 -14.73 0.56 -6.96
CA SER A 144 -14.71 1.50 -8.09
C SER A 144 -15.24 2.85 -7.61
N ASP A 145 -14.38 3.87 -7.63
CA ASP A 145 -14.75 5.22 -7.19
C ASP A 145 -15.70 5.97 -8.16
N GLY A 146 -16.31 5.28 -9.12
CA GLY A 146 -17.21 5.89 -10.11
C GLY A 146 -16.56 6.88 -11.07
N ILE A 147 -15.28 7.24 -10.87
CA ILE A 147 -14.47 8.02 -11.81
C ILE A 147 -14.04 7.06 -12.92
N ALA A 148 -14.93 6.88 -13.90
CA ALA A 148 -14.63 6.08 -15.09
C ALA A 148 -13.30 6.53 -15.71
N SER A 149 -12.45 5.55 -16.04
CA SER A 149 -11.28 5.74 -16.89
C SER A 149 -11.67 6.61 -18.07
N ARG A 150 -11.21 7.86 -18.09
CA ARG A 150 -11.27 8.67 -19.31
C ARG A 150 -10.26 8.04 -20.25
N ASP A 151 -10.73 7.08 -21.05
CA ASP A 151 -9.97 6.55 -22.17
C ASP A 151 -9.82 7.69 -23.20
N THR A 152 -8.79 8.52 -23.00
CA THR A 152 -8.48 9.66 -23.86
C THR A 152 -7.99 9.23 -25.24
N ARG A 153 -7.83 7.93 -25.50
CA ARG A 153 -7.40 7.40 -26.81
C ARG A 153 -8.51 7.36 -27.85
N SER A 154 -9.78 7.42 -27.45
CA SER A 154 -10.89 7.43 -28.43
C SER A 154 -11.20 8.82 -29.02
N ALA A 155 -10.86 9.91 -28.32
CA ALA A 155 -11.22 11.27 -28.73
C ALA A 155 -10.35 11.81 -29.88
N ALA A 156 -9.13 11.29 -30.06
CA ALA A 156 -8.17 11.80 -31.06
C ALA A 156 -8.47 11.36 -32.51
N ARG A 157 -9.47 10.52 -32.76
CA ARG A 157 -9.77 9.99 -34.11
C ARG A 157 -10.93 10.67 -34.82
N SER A 158 -11.63 11.60 -34.17
CA SER A 158 -12.84 12.27 -34.70
C SER A 158 -12.57 13.65 -35.30
N GLY A 159 -11.35 14.17 -35.23
CA GLY A 159 -11.00 15.52 -35.70
C GLY A 159 -10.26 15.52 -37.02
N ALA A 160 -10.79 14.90 -38.07
CA ALA A 160 -10.33 15.18 -39.43
C ALA A 160 -10.93 16.54 -39.83
N VAL A 161 -10.10 17.58 -39.83
CA VAL A 161 -10.46 18.90 -40.36
C VAL A 161 -10.58 18.77 -41.87
N GLU A 162 -11.81 18.72 -42.38
CA GLU A 162 -12.08 18.95 -43.79
C GLU A 162 -11.86 20.45 -44.07
N HIS A 163 -10.84 20.76 -44.88
CA HIS A 163 -10.65 22.10 -45.42
C HIS A 163 -11.66 22.31 -46.58
N PRO A 164 -12.54 23.32 -46.52
CA PRO A 164 -13.34 23.68 -47.67
C PRO A 164 -12.47 24.36 -48.72
N ALA A 165 -12.66 23.99 -49.98
CA ALA A 165 -12.02 24.59 -51.15
C ALA A 165 -12.42 26.08 -51.25
N GLU A 166 -11.43 26.96 -51.38
CA GLU A 166 -11.64 28.38 -51.63
C GLU A 166 -12.12 28.57 -53.08
N ASP A 167 -13.36 29.02 -53.25
CA ASP A 167 -13.89 29.47 -54.54
C ASP A 167 -13.20 30.78 -54.95
N MET A 168 -12.55 30.74 -56.11
CA MET A 168 -12.11 31.88 -56.89
C MET A 168 -13.26 32.86 -57.15
N VAL A 169 -13.14 34.08 -56.64
CA VAL A 169 -13.90 35.23 -57.15
C VAL A 169 -12.97 36.04 -58.05
N ALA A 170 -13.31 36.05 -59.34
CA ALA A 170 -12.73 36.94 -60.33
C ALA A 170 -13.49 38.28 -60.31
N GLU A 171 -12.76 39.38 -60.12
CA GLU A 171 -13.06 40.69 -60.70
C GLU A 171 -11.75 41.44 -60.97
#